data_AF-A0A7C3G632-F1
#
_entry.id   AF-A0A7C3G632-F1
#
_cell.length_a   1.000
_cell.length_b   1.000
_cell.length_c   1.000
_cell.angle_alpha   90.00
_cell.angle_beta   90.00
_cell.angle_gamma   90.00
#
_symmetry.space_group_name_H-M   'P 1'
#
loop_
_entity.id
_entity.type
_entity.pdbx_description
1 polymer ?
#
loop_
_entity_poly.entity_id
_entity_poly.type
_entity_poly.pdbx_seq_one_letter_code
_entity_poly.pdbx_strand_id
1 'polypeptide(L)'
;SSFNSLSMDPPMILWSLAKSAYSLPAFKQARHFNVHVLSSDQDQISNNFSKKGSDKFKNIKYQNGLSDTPVLQDYAALFECETAHHYDGGDHVIIVGKVVAFQRNRKNPLLFHGGNYAGIDSLI
;
A
#
# COMPACT_ATOMS: atom_id res chain seq x y z
N SER A 1 -6.61 5.29 5.93
CA SER A 1 -5.57 5.32 4.88
C SER A 1 -4.69 6.54 5.09
N SER A 2 -3.37 6.43 4.93
CA SER A 2 -2.40 7.53 5.15
C SER A 2 -1.46 7.78 3.97
N PHE A 3 -1.66 7.06 2.85
CA PHE A 3 -0.82 7.17 1.65
C PHE A 3 -1.05 8.50 0.91
N ASN A 4 0.01 9.06 0.33
CA ASN A 4 -0.07 10.19 -0.59
C ASN A 4 1.14 10.24 -1.57
N SER A 5 0.98 10.91 -2.70
CA SER A 5 2.10 11.29 -3.58
C SER A 5 2.93 12.41 -2.93
N LEU A 6 4.25 12.40 -3.17
CA LEU A 6 5.18 13.39 -2.60
C LEU A 6 5.90 14.21 -3.67
N SER A 7 6.49 13.57 -4.68
CA SER A 7 7.30 14.23 -5.70
C SER A 7 7.16 13.55 -7.06
N MET A 8 7.39 14.30 -8.13
CA MET A 8 7.45 13.77 -9.50
C MET A 8 8.89 13.53 -9.96
N ASP A 9 9.86 14.35 -9.53
CA ASP A 9 11.27 14.19 -9.88
C ASP A 9 12.19 14.47 -8.65
N PRO A 10 12.81 13.43 -8.06
CA PRO A 10 12.57 12.02 -8.35
C PRO A 10 11.13 11.62 -7.95
N PRO A 11 10.53 10.59 -8.58
CA PRO A 11 9.17 10.16 -8.28
C PRO A 11 9.11 9.54 -6.89
N MET A 12 8.32 10.13 -5.99
CA MET A 12 8.25 9.72 -4.59
C MET A 12 6.82 9.67 -4.07
N ILE A 13 6.58 8.75 -3.15
CA ILE A 13 5.35 8.62 -2.37
C ILE A 13 5.69 8.56 -0.89
N LEU A 14 4.67 8.73 -0.05
CA LEU A 14 4.78 8.50 1.39
C LEU A 14 3.54 7.82 1.95
N TRP A 15 3.70 7.21 3.11
CA TRP A 15 2.62 6.70 3.94
C TRP A 15 3.06 6.58 5.40
N SER A 16 2.11 6.50 6.32
CA SER A 16 2.40 6.44 7.76
C SER A 16 2.00 5.09 8.34
N LEU A 17 2.93 4.42 9.03
CA LEU A 17 2.73 3.14 9.72
C LEU A 17 2.74 3.35 11.24
N ALA A 18 1.71 2.85 11.93
CA ALA A 18 1.64 2.95 13.39
C ALA A 18 2.84 2.26 14.05
N LYS A 19 3.44 2.89 15.07
CA LYS A 19 4.56 2.29 15.82
C LYS A 19 4.16 1.00 16.56
N SER A 20 2.87 0.81 16.82
CA SER A 20 2.31 -0.40 17.43
C SER A 20 2.04 -1.55 16.42
N ALA A 21 2.29 -1.36 15.13
CA ALA A 21 2.05 -2.37 14.12
C ALA A 21 3.09 -3.50 14.20
N TYR A 22 2.64 -4.76 14.17
CA TYR A 22 3.53 -5.93 14.15
C TYR A 22 4.42 -5.99 12.90
N SER A 23 4.03 -5.32 11.82
CA SER A 23 4.82 -5.21 10.59
C SER A 23 5.92 -4.16 10.64
N LEU A 24 5.99 -3.31 11.68
CA LEU A 24 6.98 -2.23 11.77
C LEU A 24 8.43 -2.74 11.64
N PRO A 25 8.87 -3.81 12.33
CA PRO A 25 10.24 -4.30 12.19
C PRO A 25 10.59 -4.70 10.76
N ALA A 26 9.64 -5.29 10.01
CA ALA A 26 9.83 -5.66 8.62
C ALA A 26 10.01 -4.41 7.73
N PHE A 27 9.13 -3.42 7.83
CA PHE A 27 9.22 -2.19 7.02
C PHE A 27 10.38 -1.26 7.42
N LYS A 28 10.91 -1.37 8.64
CA LYS A 28 12.15 -0.66 9.03
C LYS A 28 13.40 -1.22 8.36
N GLN A 29 13.41 -2.51 8.03
CA GLN A 29 14.56 -3.20 7.44
C GLN A 29 14.42 -3.40 5.93
N ALA A 30 13.19 -3.35 5.40
CA ALA A 30 12.91 -3.58 4.01
C ALA A 30 13.52 -2.48 3.12
N ARG A 31 14.34 -2.91 2.15
CA ARG A 31 14.88 -2.03 1.09
C ARG A 31 13.83 -1.68 0.05
N HIS A 32 12.84 -2.55 -0.14
CA HIS A 32 11.77 -2.36 -1.11
C HIS A 32 10.41 -2.62 -0.48
N PHE A 33 9.38 -1.94 -0.97
CA PHE A 33 8.00 -2.18 -0.59
C PHE A 33 7.05 -1.85 -1.74
N ASN A 34 5.86 -2.45 -1.70
CA ASN A 34 4.81 -2.24 -2.68
C ASN A 34 3.62 -1.50 -2.06
N VAL A 35 3.08 -0.52 -2.79
CA VAL A 35 1.78 0.09 -2.49
C VAL A 35 0.77 -0.37 -3.54
N HIS A 36 -0.22 -1.13 -3.09
CA HIS A 36 -1.35 -1.53 -3.92
C HIS A 36 -2.51 -0.56 -3.66
N VAL A 37 -2.95 0.16 -4.70
CA VAL A 37 -4.23 0.85 -4.69
C VAL A 37 -5.28 -0.18 -5.07
N LEU A 38 -6.14 -0.51 -4.11
CA LEU A 38 -7.16 -1.54 -4.28
C LEU A 38 -8.27 -1.10 -5.24
N SER A 39 -8.79 -2.04 -6.02
CA SER A 39 -9.97 -1.89 -6.87
C SER A 39 -11.27 -1.92 -6.05
N SER A 40 -12.36 -1.37 -6.58
CA SER A 40 -13.65 -1.22 -5.89
C SER A 40 -14.28 -2.53 -5.39
N ASP A 41 -13.88 -3.67 -5.94
CA ASP A 41 -14.30 -5.03 -5.56
C ASP A 41 -13.41 -5.69 -4.49
N GLN A 42 -12.43 -4.97 -3.93
CA GLN A 42 -11.42 -5.51 -3.01
C GLN A 42 -11.58 -5.05 -1.54
N ASP A 43 -12.82 -4.81 -1.10
CA ASP A 43 -13.15 -4.51 0.30
C ASP A 43 -12.73 -5.64 1.25
N GLN A 44 -12.89 -6.90 0.83
CA GLN A 44 -12.47 -8.07 1.60
C GLN A 44 -10.95 -8.12 1.79
N ILE A 45 -10.18 -7.77 0.76
CA ILE A 45 -8.72 -7.67 0.85
C ILE A 45 -8.34 -6.57 1.84
N SER A 46 -8.95 -5.40 1.73
CA SER A 46 -8.72 -4.27 2.65
C SER A 46 -8.99 -4.67 4.11
N ASN A 47 -10.13 -5.33 4.37
CA ASN A 47 -10.52 -5.84 5.68
C ASN A 47 -9.58 -6.93 6.22
N ASN A 48 -9.03 -7.77 5.35
CA ASN A 48 -8.11 -8.81 5.78
C ASN A 48 -6.75 -8.22 6.18
N PHE A 49 -6.21 -7.29 5.39
CA PHE A 49 -4.91 -6.67 5.68
C PHE A 49 -4.95 -5.65 6.83
N SER A 50 -6.13 -5.19 7.26
CA SER A 50 -6.28 -4.27 8.40
C SER A 50 -6.29 -4.97 9.77
N LYS A 51 -6.62 -6.27 9.83
CA LYS A 51 -6.67 -7.04 11.08
C LYS A 51 -5.27 -7.28 11.68
N LYS A 52 -5.19 -7.40 13.01
CA LYS A 52 -3.95 -7.78 13.72
C LYS A 52 -3.90 -9.30 13.93
N GLY A 53 -2.69 -9.87 13.92
CA GLY A 53 -2.43 -11.23 14.39
C GLY A 53 -2.86 -12.39 13.48
N SER A 54 -3.44 -12.14 12.31
CA SER A 54 -3.74 -13.18 11.32
C SER A 54 -2.60 -13.36 10.32
N ASP A 55 -2.47 -14.57 9.76
CA ASP A 55 -1.74 -14.76 8.51
C ASP A 55 -2.55 -14.09 7.38
N LYS A 56 -2.14 -12.87 7.04
CA LYS A 56 -2.83 -12.02 6.06
C LYS A 56 -2.70 -12.54 4.65
N PHE A 57 -1.69 -13.35 4.35
CA PHE A 57 -1.46 -13.88 3.02
C PHE A 57 -2.11 -15.25 2.82
N LYS A 58 -2.61 -15.88 3.89
CA LYS A 58 -3.36 -17.13 3.81
C LYS A 58 -4.50 -17.02 2.79
N ASN A 59 -4.51 -17.92 1.81
CA ASN A 59 -5.48 -17.98 0.70
C ASN A 59 -5.47 -16.77 -0.25
N ILE A 60 -4.47 -15.90 -0.19
CA ILE A 60 -4.30 -14.82 -1.15
C ILE A 60 -3.27 -15.24 -2.20
N LYS A 61 -3.66 -15.15 -3.47
CA LYS A 61 -2.71 -15.33 -4.57
C LYS A 61 -1.86 -14.08 -4.72
N TYR A 62 -0.55 -14.25 -4.64
CA TYR A 62 0.44 -13.22 -4.90
C TYR A 62 1.64 -13.84 -5.63
N GLN A 63 2.43 -12.99 -6.24
CA GLN A 63 3.70 -13.34 -6.86
C GLN A 63 4.81 -12.46 -6.28
N ASN A 64 6.06 -12.81 -6.57
CA ASN A 64 7.20 -11.99 -6.18
C ASN A 64 7.38 -10.87 -7.21
N GLY A 65 7.40 -9.63 -6.73
CA GLY A 65 7.82 -8.44 -7.47
C GLY A 65 9.31 -8.14 -7.25
N LEU A 66 9.67 -6.86 -7.33
CA LEU A 66 11.05 -6.43 -7.08
C LEU A 66 11.54 -6.85 -5.68
N SER A 67 12.70 -7.50 -5.62
CA SER A 67 13.32 -7.97 -4.37
C SER A 67 12.39 -8.82 -3.49
N ASP A 68 11.65 -9.73 -4.11
CA ASP A 68 10.71 -10.66 -3.45
C ASP A 68 9.57 -9.98 -2.67
N THR A 69 9.30 -8.71 -2.96
CA THR A 69 8.14 -8.02 -2.37
C THR A 69 6.85 -8.64 -2.92
N PRO A 70 5.85 -8.98 -2.06
CA PRO A 70 4.61 -9.57 -2.54
C PRO A 70 3.84 -8.61 -3.46
N VAL A 71 3.37 -9.14 -4.60
CA VAL A 71 2.50 -8.45 -5.57
C VAL A 71 1.18 -9.21 -5.66
N LEU A 72 0.08 -8.55 -5.29
CA LEU A 72 -1.27 -9.09 -5.41
C LEU A 72 -1.67 -9.22 -6.88
N GLN A 73 -2.47 -10.23 -7.24
CA GLN A 73 -2.90 -10.43 -8.64
C GLN A 73 -3.83 -9.34 -9.19
N ASP A 74 -4.50 -8.61 -8.31
CA ASP A 74 -5.52 -7.63 -8.69
C ASP A 74 -5.38 -6.35 -7.86
N TYR A 75 -5.53 -5.22 -8.53
CA TYR A 75 -5.37 -3.87 -7.99
C TYR A 75 -5.77 -2.84 -9.06
N ALA A 76 -6.12 -1.63 -8.66
CA ALA A 76 -6.33 -0.51 -9.57
C ALA A 76 -4.98 0.11 -9.99
N ALA A 77 -4.03 0.18 -9.06
CA ALA A 77 -2.65 0.58 -9.34
C ALA A 77 -1.65 -0.09 -8.38
N LEU A 78 -0.41 -0.23 -8.82
CA LEU A 78 0.72 -0.75 -8.05
C LEU A 78 1.91 0.21 -8.19
N PHE A 79 2.46 0.63 -7.05
CA PHE A 79 3.74 1.30 -6.97
C PHE A 79 4.75 0.35 -6.35
N GLU A 80 5.81 0.02 -7.06
CA GLU A 80 6.97 -0.68 -6.52
C GLU A 80 8.01 0.36 -6.14
N CYS A 81 8.44 0.36 -4.88
CA CYS A 81 9.22 1.43 -4.29
C CYS A 81 10.51 0.90 -3.67
N GLU A 82 11.57 1.70 -3.77
CA GLU A 82 12.75 1.61 -2.91
C GLU A 82 12.55 2.51 -1.69
N THR A 83 12.83 2.00 -0.49
CA THR A 83 12.74 2.78 0.75
C THR A 83 13.82 3.86 0.77
N ALA A 84 13.41 5.12 0.80
CA ALA A 84 14.33 6.27 0.84
C ALA A 84 14.57 6.76 2.26
N HIS A 85 13.50 7.00 3.02
CA HIS A 85 13.59 7.58 4.36
C HIS A 85 12.51 7.05 5.32
N HIS A 86 12.86 7.07 6.61
CA HIS A 86 11.92 6.93 7.72
C HIS A 86 11.98 8.17 8.59
N TYR A 87 10.84 8.79 8.86
CA TYR A 87 10.74 9.92 9.78
C TYR A 87 9.85 9.58 10.98
N ASP A 88 10.19 10.14 12.14
CA ASP A 88 9.30 10.10 13.28
C ASP A 88 8.07 10.99 13.02
N GLY A 89 6.89 10.48 13.33
CA GLY A 89 5.61 11.17 13.14
C GLY A 89 4.69 10.97 14.34
N GLY A 90 5.21 11.12 15.57
CA GLY A 90 4.43 10.94 16.79
C GLY A 90 4.23 9.46 17.11
N ASP A 91 2.99 8.96 17.07
CA ASP A 91 2.69 7.53 17.25
C ASP A 91 2.88 6.70 15.97
N HIS A 92 3.33 7.33 14.87
CA HIS A 92 3.62 6.70 13.59
C HIS A 92 5.08 6.88 13.17
N VAL A 93 5.50 6.06 12.20
CA VAL A 93 6.69 6.29 11.37
C VAL A 93 6.19 6.65 9.97
N ILE A 94 6.67 7.77 9.42
CA ILE A 94 6.44 8.15 8.03
C ILE A 94 7.48 7.43 7.18
N ILE A 95 7.03 6.65 6.21
CA ILE A 95 7.88 5.92 5.26
C ILE A 95 7.80 6.65 3.93
N VAL A 96 8.95 7.08 3.42
CA VAL A 96 9.10 7.70 2.10
C VAL A 96 9.78 6.71 1.17
N GLY A 97 9.19 6.50 -0.01
CA GLY A 97 9.73 5.61 -1.02
C GLY A 97 9.89 6.30 -2.36
N LYS A 98 11.00 5.99 -3.05
CA LYS A 98 11.20 6.33 -4.46
C LYS A 98 10.50 5.28 -5.30
N VAL A 99 9.62 5.71 -6.21
CA VAL A 99 8.92 4.81 -7.13
C VAL A 99 9.90 4.37 -8.21
N VAL A 100 10.10 3.05 -8.35
CA VAL A 100 11.01 2.46 -9.35
C VAL A 100 10.25 1.73 -10.46
N ALA A 101 9.02 1.28 -10.17
CA ALA A 101 8.07 0.83 -11.19
C ALA A 101 6.65 1.21 -10.81
N PHE A 102 5.80 1.41 -11.82
CA PHE A 102 4.39 1.73 -11.65
C PHE A 102 3.54 0.98 -12.66
N GLN A 103 2.43 0.41 -12.20
CA GLN A 103 1.44 -0.27 -13.04
C GLN A 103 0.04 0.24 -12.70
N ARG A 104 -0.81 0.36 -13.71
CA ARG A 104 -2.21 0.78 -13.56
C ARG A 104 -3.12 -0.10 -14.39
N ASN A 105 -4.16 -0.63 -13.76
CA ASN A 105 -5.23 -1.34 -14.43
C ASN A 105 -6.42 -0.41 -14.69
N ARG A 106 -7.26 -0.77 -15.67
CA ARG A 106 -8.50 -0.04 -15.98
C ARG A 106 -9.63 -0.43 -15.00
N LYS A 107 -9.40 -0.20 -13.70
CA LYS A 107 -10.36 -0.47 -12.62
C LYS A 107 -10.58 0.78 -11.78
N ASN A 108 -11.81 0.96 -11.29
CA ASN A 108 -12.12 2.02 -10.34
C ASN A 108 -11.50 1.68 -8.98
N PRO A 109 -10.87 2.65 -8.28
CA PRO A 109 -10.29 2.41 -6.98
C PRO A 109 -11.36 2.22 -5.90
N LEU A 110 -11.03 1.49 -4.85
CA LEU A 110 -11.82 1.39 -3.63
C LEU A 110 -11.72 2.70 -2.84
N LEU A 111 -12.85 3.34 -2.58
CA LEU A 111 -12.90 4.53 -1.74
C LEU A 111 -13.13 4.14 -0.28
N PHE A 112 -12.48 4.85 0.64
CA PHE A 112 -12.75 4.77 2.08
C PHE A 112 -13.02 6.16 2.64
N HIS A 113 -14.24 6.41 3.09
CA HIS A 113 -14.70 7.70 3.58
C HIS A 113 -15.69 7.54 4.74
N GLY A 114 -15.58 8.38 5.77
CA GLY A 114 -16.49 8.34 6.92
C GLY A 114 -16.53 6.98 7.64
N GLY A 115 -15.44 6.21 7.61
CA GLY A 115 -15.39 4.86 8.19
C GLY A 115 -15.98 3.75 7.31
N ASN A 116 -16.45 4.06 6.10
CA ASN A 116 -17.13 3.14 5.20
C ASN A 116 -16.40 3.00 3.86
N TYR A 117 -16.59 1.84 3.21
CA TYR A 117 -16.18 1.66 1.81
C TYR A 117 -17.23 2.22 0.86
N ALA A 118 -16.76 2.75 -0.27
CA ALA A 118 -17.60 3.22 -1.36
C ALA A 118 -16.93 2.94 -2.72
N GLY A 119 -17.72 2.94 -3.78
CA GLY A 119 -17.26 2.93 -5.16
C GLY A 119 -17.26 4.32 -5.77
N ILE A 120 -16.50 4.50 -6.84
CA ILE A 120 -16.68 5.63 -7.74
C ILE A 120 -17.54 5.12 -8.90
N ASP A 121 -18.75 5.64 -9.03
CA ASP A 121 -19.50 5.51 -10.28
C ASP A 121 -18.81 6.42 -11.29
N SER A 122 -18.30 5.79 -12.36
CA SER A 122 -17.64 6.38 -13.55
C SER A 122 -17.33 7.88 -13.46
N LEU A 123 -16.03 8.22 -13.34
CA LEU A 123 -15.54 9.57 -13.64
C LEU A 123 -15.95 9.93 -15.07
N ILE A 124 -16.75 10.98 -15.22
CA ILE A 124 -17.08 11.62 -16.51
C ILE A 124 -15.78 12.16 -17.12
#